data_AF-A0A6L2PBH6-F1
#
_entry.id   AF-A0A6L2PBH6-F1
#
_cell.length_a   1.000
_cell.length_b   1.000
_cell.length_c   1.000
_cell.angle_alpha   90.00
_cell.angle_beta   90.00
_cell.angle_gamma   90.00
#
_symmetry.space_group_name_H-M   'P 1'
#
loop_
_entity.id
_entity.type
_entity.pdbx_description
1 polymer ?
#
loop_
_entity_poly.entity_id
_entity_poly.type
_entity_poly.pdbx_seq_one_letter_code
_entity_poly.pdbx_strand_id
1 'polypeptide(L)' 'EILPNGSLYFPPFPPEDYNPELHSATYRCRATNPAGSIISRDCKLRAGLITCA' A
#
# COMPACT_ATOMS: atom_id res chain seq x y z
N GLU A 1 -2.10 4.80 5.59
CA GLU A 1 -2.41 4.34 6.98
C GLU A 1 -2.79 2.86 6.97
N ILE A 2 -2.61 2.12 8.07
CA ILE A 2 -3.14 0.75 8.22
C ILE A 2 -4.47 0.82 8.96
N LEU A 3 -5.55 0.40 8.32
CA LEU A 3 -6.90 0.37 8.88
C LEU A 3 -7.09 -0.79 9.87
N PRO A 4 -8.11 -0.75 10.77
CA PRO A 4 -8.36 -1.82 11.73
C PRO A 4 -8.58 -3.22 11.13
N ASN A 5 -9.01 -3.28 9.87
CA ASN A 5 -9.18 -4.54 9.13
C ASN A 5 -7.86 -5.05 8.50
N GLY A 6 -6.72 -4.41 8.76
CA GLY A 6 -5.41 -4.77 8.22
C GLY A 6 -5.13 -4.24 6.81
N SER A 7 -6.00 -3.41 6.24
CA SER A 7 -5.79 -2.82 4.91
C SER A 7 -4.81 -1.65 4.98
N LEU A 8 -3.86 -1.59 4.04
CA LEU A 8 -3.01 -0.42 3.82
C LEU A 8 -3.71 0.55 2.86
N TYR A 9 -4.16 1.69 3.39
CA TYR A 9 -4.89 2.71 2.65
C TYR A 9 -3.97 3.82 2.14
N PHE A 10 -4.07 4.10 0.84
CA PHE A 10 -3.44 5.22 0.14
C PHE A 10 -4.56 6.19 -0.29
N PRO A 11 -4.67 7.38 0.34
CA PRO A 11 -5.67 8.36 -0.06
C PRO A 11 -5.36 8.95 -1.44
N PRO A 12 -6.36 9.53 -2.14
CA PRO A 12 -6.09 10.38 -3.30
C PRO A 12 -5.14 11.52 -2.93
N PHE A 13 -4.23 11.84 -3.84
CA PHE A 13 -3.23 12.89 -3.67
C PHE A 13 -3.10 13.68 -4.99
N PRO A 14 -2.73 14.97 -4.93
CA PRO A 14 -2.49 15.76 -6.13
C PRO A 14 -1.13 15.39 -6.76
N PRO A 15 -0.93 15.60 -8.08
CA PRO A 15 0.29 15.17 -8.77
C PRO A 15 1.60 15.69 -8.15
N GLU A 16 1.59 16.89 -7.58
CA GLU A 16 2.74 17.50 -6.90
C GLU A 16 3.23 16.73 -5.67
N ASP A 17 2.35 15.95 -5.03
CA ASP A 17 2.68 15.13 -3.87
C ASP A 17 3.14 13.71 -4.26
N TYR A 18 3.44 13.48 -5.55
CA TYR A 18 3.91 12.18 -6.00
C TYR A 18 5.28 11.85 -5.40
N ASN A 19 5.31 10.85 -4.52
CA ASN A 19 6.54 10.25 -4.01
C ASN A 19 6.75 8.83 -4.58
N PRO A 20 7.79 8.58 -5.40
CA PRO A 20 8.07 7.26 -5.97
C PRO A 20 8.21 6.13 -4.93
N GLU A 21 8.76 6.44 -3.75
CA GLU A 21 8.95 5.45 -2.68
C GLU A 21 7.63 5.00 -2.04
N LEU A 22 6.59 5.82 -2.13
CA LEU A 22 5.26 5.49 -1.61
C LEU A 22 4.31 5.03 -2.72
N HIS A 23 4.36 5.68 -3.88
CA HIS A 23 3.36 5.55 -4.95
C HIS A 23 3.79 4.60 -6.07
N SER A 24 5.05 4.16 -6.11
CA SER A 24 5.56 3.17 -7.07
C SER A 24 6.50 2.16 -6.39
N ALA A 25 6.03 1.57 -5.30
CA ALA A 25 6.82 0.66 -4.48
C ALA A 25 6.21 -0.74 -4.39
N THR A 26 7.00 -1.69 -3.88
CA THR A 26 6.54 -3.04 -3.59
C THR A 26 6.33 -3.20 -2.09
N TYR A 27 5.10 -3.48 -1.69
CA TYR A 27 4.71 -3.70 -0.30
C TYR A 27 4.58 -5.20 -0.01
N ARG A 28 4.71 -5.57 1.26
CA ARG A 28 4.39 -6.92 1.76
C ARG A 28 3.60 -6.78 3.06
N CYS A 29 2.54 -7.58 3.19
CA CYS A 29 1.79 -7.68 4.43
C CYS A 29 2.49 -8.67 5.37
N ARG A 30 2.55 -8.32 6.65
CA ARG A 30 3.05 -9.19 7.73
C ARG A 30 1.93 -9.45 8.72
N ALA A 31 1.55 -10.72 8.88
CA ALA A 31 0.65 -11.16 9.94
C ALA A 31 1.47 -11.82 11.06
N THR A 32 1.18 -11.49 12.31
CA THR A 32 1.90 -12.00 13.49
C THR A 32 0.93 -12.50 14.54
N ASN A 33 1.23 -13.63 15.14
CA ASN A 33 0.55 -14.18 16.31
C ASN A 33 1.61 -14.78 17.27
N PRO A 34 1.23 -15.31 18.46
CA PRO A 34 2.19 -15.91 19.38
C PRO A 34 3.00 -17.09 18.83
N ALA A 35 2.48 -17.80 17.82
CA ALA A 35 3.20 -18.89 17.17
C ALA A 35 4.26 -18.42 16.17
N GLY A 36 4.16 -17.17 15.67
CA GLY A 36 5.16 -16.58 14.79
C GLY A 36 4.60 -15.51 13.83
N SER A 37 5.35 -15.26 12.75
CA SER A 37 4.96 -14.32 11.69
C SER A 37 4.98 -14.98 10.33
N ILE A 38 4.06 -14.57 9.46
CA ILE A 38 4.04 -14.91 8.04
C ILE A 38 4.05 -13.63 7.19
N ILE A 39 4.63 -13.72 6.00
CA ILE A 39 4.76 -12.62 5.04
C ILE A 39 4.02 -12.98 3.76
N SER A 40 3.26 -12.03 3.20
CA SER A 40 2.57 -12.23 1.93
C SER A 40 3.53 -12.27 0.74
N ARG A 41 3.00 -12.60 -0.45
CA ARG A 41 3.65 -12.27 -1.72
C ARG A 41 3.89 -10.77 -1.86
N ASP A 42 4.74 -10.40 -2.81
CA ASP A 42 4.97 -9.02 -3.22
C ASP A 42 3.70 -8.38 -3.79
N CYS A 43 3.33 -7.22 -3.25
CA CYS A 43 2.25 -6.38 -3.71
C CYS A 43 2.84 -5.15 -4.40
N LYS A 44 2.89 -5.17 -5.74
CA LYS A 44 3.41 -4.06 -6.54
C LYS A 44 2.36 -2.96 -6.64
N LEU A 45 2.59 -1.82 -6.00
CA LEU A 45 1.73 -0.65 -6.06
C LEU A 45 2.20 0.28 -7.19
N ARG A 46 1.24 0.80 -7.96
CA ARG A 46 1.45 1.88 -8.93
C ARG A 46 0.27 2.83 -8.84
N ALA A 47 0.49 4.02 -8.30
CA ALA A 47 -0.52 5.06 -8.33
C ALA A 47 -0.72 5.56 -9.77
N GLY A 48 -1.97 5.84 -10.11
CA GLY A 48 -2.35 6.36 -11.43
C GLY A 48 -3.29 7.55 -11.29
N LEU A 49 -3.44 8.30 -12.37
CA LEU A 49 -4.41 9.39 -12.45
C LEU A 49 -5.83 8.82 -12.43
N ILE A 50 -6.69 9.38 -11.59
CA ILE A 50 -8.13 9.11 -11.64
C ILE A 50 -8.72 10.02 -12.71
N THR A 51 -8.76 9.54 -13.96
CA THR A 51 -9.45 10.25 -15.04
C THR A 51 -10.91 9.81 -15.06
N CYS A 52 -11.84 10.75 -14.89
CA CYS A 52 -13.24 10.49 -15.26
C CYS A 52 -13.29 10.35 -16.79
N ALA A 53 -13.69 9.17 -17.28
CA ALA A 53 -14.00 8.95 -18.69
C ALA A 53 -15.42 9.44 -19.01
#